data_AF-A0A5J4RSG8-F1
#
_entry.id   AF-A0A5J4RSG8-F1
#
_cell.length_a   1.000
_cell.length_b   1.000
_cell.length_c   1.000
_cell.angle_alpha   90.00
_cell.angle_beta   90.00
_cell.angle_gamma   90.00
#
_symmetry.space_group_name_H-M   'P 1'
#
loop_
_entity.id
_entity.type
_entity.pdbx_description
1 polymer ?
#
loop_
_entity_poly.entity_id
_entity_poly.type
_entity_poly.pdbx_seq_one_letter_code
_entity_poly.pdbx_strand_id
1 'polypeptide(L)'
;SFDMDEYPFFPNRNISDTKTLTTMITVAASDIAGNPLPDTNFGIKSLDLYAPGKDIYSSYVGNTCRSVSGSDIAAAMVTGVAALIKSYFPRLTAQQIKKVIVEHVTDRSGTVVEKQMASIKDYSEKQIKDLFPFEDLCASSGILNAAKAVEAASKLSK
;
A
#
# COMPACT_ATOMS: atom_id res chain seq x y z
N SER A 1 14.76 -2.08 -2.12
CA SER A 1 13.81 -1.05 -1.65
C SER A 1 14.46 -0.06 -0.69
N PHE A 2 13.84 1.10 -0.44
CA PHE A 2 14.29 2.10 0.54
C PHE A 2 13.28 2.28 1.68
N ASP A 3 13.77 2.76 2.83
CA ASP A 3 12.93 3.22 3.94
C ASP A 3 12.40 4.64 3.64
N MET A 4 11.09 4.77 3.51
CA MET A 4 10.43 6.05 3.24
C MET A 4 10.36 6.97 4.46
N ASP A 5 10.60 6.42 5.67
CA ASP A 5 10.66 7.22 6.89
C ASP A 5 12.04 7.90 7.04
N GLU A 6 13.06 7.40 6.35
CA GLU A 6 14.39 8.03 6.25
C GLU A 6 14.54 8.90 5.00
N TYR A 7 14.05 8.43 3.84
CA TYR A 7 14.24 9.10 2.54
C TYR A 7 12.90 9.60 1.98
N PRO A 8 12.78 10.90 1.67
CA PRO A 8 11.54 11.44 1.14
C PRO A 8 11.32 11.00 -0.31
N PHE A 9 10.15 10.41 -0.58
CA PHE A 9 9.64 10.16 -1.94
C PHE A 9 8.54 11.17 -2.26
N PHE A 10 8.39 11.52 -3.54
CA PHE A 10 7.37 12.47 -3.98
C PHE A 10 6.42 11.85 -5.02
N PRO A 11 5.12 12.21 -4.99
CA PRO A 11 4.46 13.03 -3.95
C PRO A 11 4.41 12.29 -2.59
N ASN A 12 4.42 13.03 -1.49
CA ASN A 12 4.16 12.49 -0.15
C ASN A 12 3.09 13.28 0.59
N ARG A 13 2.68 12.76 1.75
CA ARG A 13 1.62 13.36 2.57
C ARG A 13 2.05 14.63 3.28
N ASN A 14 3.33 14.97 3.37
CA ASN A 14 3.78 16.10 4.17
C ASN A 14 3.62 17.39 3.35
N ILE A 15 2.75 18.29 3.81
CA ILE A 15 2.55 19.63 3.22
C ILE A 15 3.57 20.61 3.84
N SER A 16 3.82 20.45 5.13
CA SER A 16 4.85 21.14 5.92
C SER A 16 5.27 20.23 7.07
N ASP A 17 6.27 20.65 7.85
CA ASP A 17 6.76 19.92 9.03
C ASP A 17 5.68 19.59 10.08
N THR A 18 4.56 20.33 10.05
CA THR A 18 3.46 20.20 11.02
C THR A 18 2.14 19.77 10.41
N LYS A 19 2.04 19.68 9.08
CA LYS A 19 0.77 19.44 8.39
C LYS A 19 0.89 18.31 7.37
N THR A 20 0.01 17.32 7.52
CA THR A 20 -0.06 16.17 6.63
C THR A 20 -1.41 16.05 5.93
N LEU A 21 -1.40 15.53 4.70
CA LEU A 21 -2.58 15.17 3.93
C LEU A 21 -3.25 13.95 4.58
N THR A 22 -4.48 14.14 5.04
CA THR A 22 -5.26 13.09 5.70
C THR A 22 -6.04 12.21 4.71
N THR A 23 -5.96 12.50 3.41
CA THR A 23 -6.73 11.81 2.35
C THR A 23 -5.87 10.98 1.39
N MET A 24 -4.54 11.14 1.43
CA MET A 24 -3.62 10.37 0.59
C MET A 24 -3.47 8.95 1.13
N ILE A 25 -3.51 7.95 0.26
CA ILE A 25 -3.21 6.55 0.58
C ILE A 25 -1.90 6.17 -0.10
N THR A 26 -0.85 5.88 0.68
CA THR A 26 0.44 5.39 0.16
C THR A 26 0.39 3.86 0.11
N VAL A 27 0.71 3.27 -1.04
CA VAL A 27 0.54 1.83 -1.32
C VAL A 27 1.82 1.21 -1.85
N ALA A 28 2.13 0.00 -1.39
CA ALA A 28 3.19 -0.85 -1.92
C ALA A 28 2.62 -2.18 -2.43
N ALA A 29 3.33 -2.85 -3.34
CA ALA A 29 2.84 -4.09 -3.95
C ALA A 29 3.12 -5.33 -3.09
N SER A 30 2.13 -6.22 -3.03
CA SER A 30 2.27 -7.58 -2.52
C SER A 30 2.02 -8.62 -3.62
N ASP A 31 2.51 -9.84 -3.38
CA ASP A 31 2.17 -11.02 -4.16
C ASP A 31 0.83 -11.64 -3.73
N ILE A 32 0.46 -12.75 -4.37
CA ILE A 32 -0.78 -13.48 -4.11
C ILE A 32 -0.85 -14.09 -2.70
N ALA A 33 0.30 -14.40 -2.08
CA ALA A 33 0.39 -14.88 -0.71
C ALA A 33 0.38 -13.73 0.31
N GLY A 34 0.41 -12.49 -0.17
CA GLY A 34 0.44 -11.30 0.64
C GLY A 34 1.84 -10.92 1.13
N ASN A 35 2.89 -11.46 0.53
CA ASN A 35 4.25 -11.02 0.85
C ASN A 35 4.58 -9.74 0.07
N PRO A 36 5.34 -8.80 0.66
CA PRO A 36 5.79 -7.61 -0.04
C PRO A 36 6.68 -7.97 -1.22
N LEU A 37 6.63 -7.19 -2.30
CA LEU A 37 7.57 -7.36 -3.41
C LEU A 37 8.97 -6.87 -3.00
N PRO A 38 10.06 -7.55 -3.39
CA PRO A 38 11.42 -7.21 -2.95
C PRO A 38 11.81 -5.74 -3.20
N ASP A 39 11.40 -5.21 -4.36
CA ASP A 39 11.80 -3.87 -4.80
C ASP A 39 10.88 -2.75 -4.31
N THR A 40 9.86 -3.07 -3.52
CA THR A 40 8.89 -2.07 -3.02
C THR A 40 9.34 -1.46 -1.71
N ASN A 41 9.22 -0.14 -1.59
CA ASN A 41 9.55 0.61 -0.39
C ASN A 41 8.70 0.22 0.83
N PHE A 42 9.14 0.65 2.01
CA PHE A 42 8.50 0.41 3.29
C PHE A 42 8.62 1.67 4.17
N GLY A 43 7.89 1.69 5.28
CA GLY A 43 7.97 2.76 6.27
C GLY A 43 6.71 2.79 7.11
N ILE A 44 6.84 2.65 8.42
CA ILE A 44 5.71 2.55 9.35
C ILE A 44 4.88 3.85 9.33
N LYS A 45 5.51 5.01 9.12
CA LYS A 45 4.82 6.31 9.11
C LYS A 45 4.37 6.73 7.72
N SER A 46 5.14 6.37 6.71
CA SER A 46 4.98 6.88 5.35
C SER A 46 4.14 5.99 4.43
N LEU A 47 4.11 4.67 4.69
CA LEU A 47 3.37 3.68 3.91
C LEU A 47 2.10 3.24 4.67
N ASP A 48 0.92 3.33 4.04
CA ASP A 48 -0.31 2.94 4.74
C ASP A 48 -0.57 1.43 4.68
N LEU A 49 -0.49 0.82 3.49
CA LEU A 49 -0.82 -0.60 3.30
C LEU A 49 -0.15 -1.22 2.06
N TYR A 50 -0.15 -2.55 2.03
CA TYR A 50 0.19 -3.31 0.82
C TYR A 50 -1.06 -3.70 0.04
N ALA A 51 -0.96 -3.86 -1.28
CA ALA A 51 -2.06 -4.37 -2.09
C ALA A 51 -1.54 -5.29 -3.22
N PRO A 52 -2.39 -6.20 -3.75
CA PRO A 52 -1.99 -7.08 -4.84
C PRO A 52 -1.44 -6.30 -6.03
N GLY A 53 -0.19 -6.59 -6.39
CA GLY A 53 0.51 -5.88 -7.46
C GLY A 53 1.59 -6.70 -8.14
N LYS A 54 1.54 -8.03 -8.02
CA LYS A 54 2.41 -8.97 -8.73
C LYS A 54 1.62 -9.84 -9.68
N ASP A 55 2.13 -9.98 -10.90
CA ASP A 55 1.62 -10.85 -11.94
C ASP A 55 0.13 -10.62 -12.25
N ILE A 56 -0.29 -9.36 -12.19
CA ILE A 56 -1.67 -8.96 -12.45
C ILE A 56 -1.89 -8.88 -13.96
N TYR A 57 -2.80 -9.70 -14.47
CA TYR A 57 -3.18 -9.69 -15.87
C TYR A 57 -4.06 -8.47 -16.18
N SER A 58 -3.58 -7.58 -17.05
CA SER A 58 -4.25 -6.32 -17.36
C SER A 58 -4.12 -5.95 -18.83
N SER A 59 -4.98 -5.02 -19.27
CA SER A 59 -4.94 -4.43 -20.60
C SER A 59 -3.61 -3.72 -20.84
N TYR A 60 -3.10 -3.86 -22.06
CA TYR A 60 -1.86 -3.25 -22.52
C TYR A 60 -2.03 -2.65 -23.92
N VAL A 61 -1.04 -1.88 -24.36
CA VAL A 61 -1.11 -1.16 -25.63
C VAL A 61 -1.31 -2.11 -26.81
N GLY A 62 -1.99 -1.63 -27.85
CA GLY A 62 -2.25 -2.41 -29.07
C GLY A 62 -3.33 -3.50 -28.92
N ASN A 63 -4.33 -3.29 -28.06
CA ASN A 63 -5.38 -4.29 -27.77
C ASN A 63 -4.83 -5.63 -27.27
N THR A 64 -3.72 -5.58 -26.55
CA THR A 64 -3.10 -6.78 -25.95
C THR A 64 -3.37 -6.82 -24.46
N CYS A 65 -3.14 -7.98 -23.86
CA CYS A 65 -3.17 -8.14 -22.41
C CYS A 65 -1.89 -8.85 -21.97
N ARG A 66 -1.33 -8.43 -20.83
CA ARG A 66 -0.13 -9.04 -20.27
C ARG A 66 -0.16 -8.97 -18.74
N SER A 67 0.62 -9.85 -18.11
CA SER A 67 0.89 -9.75 -16.68
C SER A 67 1.85 -8.61 -16.39
N VAL A 68 1.49 -7.77 -15.44
CA VAL A 68 2.29 -6.63 -14.97
C VAL A 68 2.46 -6.68 -13.45
N SER A 69 3.59 -6.15 -12.98
CA SER A 69 3.94 -6.11 -11.57
C SER A 69 4.45 -4.72 -11.21
N GLY A 70 4.09 -4.21 -10.03
CA GLY A 70 4.59 -2.94 -9.51
C GLY A 70 3.63 -2.25 -8.54
N SER A 71 4.15 -1.28 -7.78
CA SER A 71 3.35 -0.46 -6.85
C SER A 71 2.29 0.37 -7.57
N ASP A 72 2.52 0.76 -8.83
CA ASP A 72 1.50 1.46 -9.64
C ASP A 72 0.26 0.60 -9.85
N ILE A 73 0.46 -0.72 -10.01
CA ILE A 73 -0.63 -1.69 -10.15
C ILE A 73 -1.35 -1.88 -8.82
N ALA A 74 -0.61 -1.98 -7.72
CA ALA A 74 -1.16 -2.05 -6.38
C ALA A 74 -1.99 -0.79 -6.03
N ALA A 75 -1.48 0.39 -6.38
CA ALA A 75 -2.18 1.66 -6.23
C ALA A 75 -3.49 1.67 -7.02
N ALA A 76 -3.47 1.20 -8.27
CA ALA A 76 -4.68 1.06 -9.10
C ALA A 76 -5.73 0.13 -8.45
N MET A 77 -5.31 -0.98 -7.81
CA MET A 77 -6.22 -1.86 -7.07
C MET A 77 -6.90 -1.13 -5.89
N VAL A 78 -6.12 -0.38 -5.10
CA VAL A 78 -6.65 0.42 -3.99
C VAL A 78 -7.60 1.50 -4.50
N THR A 79 -7.26 2.18 -5.60
CA THR A 79 -8.13 3.16 -6.26
C THR A 79 -9.44 2.53 -6.71
N GLY A 80 -9.43 1.32 -7.27
CA GLY A 80 -10.64 0.59 -7.65
C GLY A 80 -11.56 0.31 -6.45
N VAL A 81 -11.00 -0.10 -5.32
CA VAL A 81 -11.77 -0.31 -4.08
C VAL A 81 -12.33 1.01 -3.54
N ALA A 82 -11.54 2.09 -3.54
CA ALA A 82 -12.01 3.40 -3.13
C ALA A 82 -13.15 3.92 -4.01
N ALA A 83 -13.05 3.72 -5.34
CA ALA A 83 -14.09 4.07 -6.29
C ALA A 83 -15.38 3.26 -6.07
N LEU A 84 -15.26 1.94 -5.84
CA LEU A 84 -16.38 1.07 -5.51
C LEU A 84 -17.09 1.53 -4.23
N ILE A 85 -16.33 1.83 -3.17
CA ILE A 85 -16.91 2.35 -1.93
C ILE A 85 -17.62 3.68 -2.19
N LYS A 86 -17.01 4.60 -2.94
CA LYS A 86 -17.62 5.91 -3.25
C LYS A 86 -18.88 5.78 -4.10
N SER A 87 -18.97 4.80 -5.01
CA SER A 87 -20.14 4.61 -5.86
C SER A 87 -21.36 4.12 -5.07
N TYR A 88 -21.15 3.22 -4.12
CA TYR A 88 -22.24 2.68 -3.26
C TYR A 88 -22.57 3.59 -2.08
N PHE A 89 -21.58 4.33 -1.56
CA PHE A 89 -21.71 5.20 -0.38
C PHE A 89 -21.29 6.65 -0.71
N PRO A 90 -22.01 7.35 -1.60
CA PRO A 90 -21.59 8.64 -2.14
C PRO A 90 -21.49 9.76 -1.10
N ARG A 91 -22.11 9.60 0.08
CA ARG A 91 -22.03 10.57 1.18
C ARG A 91 -20.75 10.46 2.01
N LEU A 92 -19.98 9.37 1.88
CA LEU A 92 -18.72 9.23 2.60
C LEU A 92 -17.69 10.25 2.10
N THR A 93 -17.01 10.89 3.05
CA THR A 93 -15.90 11.81 2.77
C THR A 93 -14.66 11.03 2.35
N ALA A 94 -13.73 11.67 1.64
CA ALA A 94 -12.46 11.04 1.27
C ALA A 94 -11.67 10.53 2.49
N GLN A 95 -11.75 11.25 3.61
CA GLN A 95 -11.13 10.85 4.87
C GLN A 95 -11.77 9.58 5.44
N GLN A 96 -13.10 9.47 5.39
CA GLN A 96 -13.81 8.24 5.81
C GLN A 96 -13.46 7.07 4.90
N ILE A 97 -13.33 7.28 3.59
CA ILE A 97 -12.95 6.24 2.63
C ILE A 97 -11.53 5.74 2.92
N LYS A 98 -10.57 6.64 3.12
CA LYS A 98 -9.22 6.25 3.56
C LYS A 98 -9.29 5.43 4.85
N LYS A 99 -10.04 5.92 5.85
CA LYS A 99 -10.16 5.26 7.15
C LYS A 99 -10.66 3.82 7.02
N VAL A 100 -11.75 3.60 6.29
CA VAL A 100 -12.29 2.24 6.12
C VAL A 100 -11.34 1.32 5.37
N ILE A 101 -10.58 1.81 4.39
CA ILE A 101 -9.60 1.00 3.65
C ILE A 101 -8.41 0.62 4.53
N VAL A 102 -7.82 1.59 5.24
CA VAL A 102 -6.58 1.40 6.00
C VAL A 102 -6.83 0.61 7.30
N GLU A 103 -7.96 0.83 7.98
CA GLU A 103 -8.25 0.14 9.25
C GLU A 103 -8.82 -1.27 9.06
N HIS A 104 -9.32 -1.62 7.88
CA HIS A 104 -10.00 -2.90 7.63
C HIS A 104 -9.24 -3.78 6.64
N VAL A 105 -7.92 -3.82 6.80
CA VAL A 105 -7.02 -4.69 6.03
C VAL A 105 -7.15 -6.16 6.44
N THR A 106 -6.54 -7.04 5.64
CA THR A 106 -6.11 -8.36 6.12
C THR A 106 -4.85 -8.14 6.94
N ASP A 107 -5.00 -8.20 8.25
CA ASP A 107 -3.91 -8.05 9.22
C ASP A 107 -2.86 -9.17 9.04
N ARG A 108 -1.60 -8.75 9.08
CA ARG A 108 -0.40 -9.59 8.92
C ARG A 108 0.57 -9.42 10.10
N SER A 109 0.15 -8.74 11.17
CA SER A 109 0.95 -8.58 12.39
C SER A 109 1.43 -9.93 12.92
N GLY A 110 2.68 -10.00 13.36
CA GLY A 110 3.32 -11.23 13.83
C GLY A 110 3.76 -12.20 12.73
N THR A 111 3.55 -11.86 11.45
CA THR A 111 4.14 -12.61 10.34
C THR A 111 5.51 -12.05 9.99
N VAL A 112 6.45 -12.95 9.71
CA VAL A 112 7.79 -12.59 9.28
C VAL A 112 7.88 -12.79 7.78
N VAL A 113 8.35 -11.75 7.07
CA VAL A 113 8.50 -11.75 5.62
C VAL A 113 9.91 -11.39 5.21
N GLU A 114 10.32 -11.92 4.09
CA GLU A 114 11.61 -11.63 3.49
C GLU A 114 11.54 -10.31 2.69
N LYS A 115 12.52 -9.43 2.88
CA LYS A 115 12.59 -8.16 2.15
C LYS A 115 14.01 -7.82 1.74
N GLN A 116 14.13 -7.14 0.60
CA GLN A 116 15.40 -6.72 0.02
C GLN A 116 15.54 -5.21 0.14
N MET A 117 16.42 -4.76 1.04
CA MET A 117 16.62 -3.35 1.33
C MET A 117 17.98 -2.89 0.79
N ALA A 118 18.00 -1.69 0.20
CA ALA A 118 19.24 -1.01 -0.08
C ALA A 118 19.77 -0.44 1.24
N SER A 119 20.91 -0.95 1.70
CA SER A 119 21.65 -0.29 2.77
C SER A 119 22.59 0.72 2.13
N ILE A 120 22.33 2.00 2.37
CA ILE A 120 23.29 3.06 2.06
C ILE A 120 24.20 3.18 3.28
N LYS A 121 25.21 2.31 3.37
CA LYS A 121 26.38 2.52 4.24
C LYS A 121 27.57 2.79 3.33
N ASP A 122 28.27 3.89 3.61
CA ASP A 122 29.54 4.26 2.96
C ASP A 122 29.47 4.43 1.43
N TYR A 123 28.42 5.09 0.91
CA TYR A 123 28.22 5.37 -0.53
C TYR A 123 28.28 4.14 -1.47
N SER A 124 28.22 2.94 -0.90
CA SER A 124 28.12 1.68 -1.64
C SER A 124 26.71 1.13 -1.47
N GLU A 125 26.00 0.91 -2.57
CA GLU A 125 24.69 0.25 -2.53
C GLU A 125 24.92 -1.25 -2.29
N LYS A 126 24.77 -1.69 -1.04
CA LYS A 126 24.70 -3.11 -0.73
C LYS A 126 23.24 -3.50 -0.52
N GLN A 127 22.76 -4.42 -1.35
CA GLN A 127 21.45 -5.02 -1.15
C GLN A 127 21.54 -6.04 -0.01
N ILE A 128 20.79 -5.79 1.05
CA ILE A 128 20.64 -6.69 2.19
C ILE A 128 19.29 -7.38 2.05
N LYS A 129 19.32 -8.70 2.14
CA LYS A 129 18.14 -9.54 2.15
C LYS A 129 17.99 -10.09 3.57
N ASP A 130 16.89 -9.75 4.23
CA ASP A 130 16.68 -10.11 5.64
C ASP A 130 15.19 -10.35 5.92
N LEU A 131 14.90 -10.84 7.13
CA LEU A 131 13.57 -11.15 7.62
C LEU A 131 13.05 -10.02 8.51
N PHE A 132 11.84 -9.55 8.22
CA PHE A 132 11.19 -8.44 8.93
C PHE A 132 9.82 -8.86 9.44
N PRO A 133 9.44 -8.48 10.67
CA PRO A 133 8.04 -8.46 11.07
C PRO A 133 7.24 -7.58 10.11
N PHE A 134 6.05 -8.03 9.70
CA PHE A 134 5.24 -7.28 8.74
C PHE A 134 4.77 -5.93 9.30
N GLU A 135 4.54 -5.86 10.61
CA GLU A 135 4.19 -4.63 11.33
C GLU A 135 5.24 -3.51 11.21
N ASP A 136 6.50 -3.87 10.93
CA ASP A 136 7.56 -2.88 10.72
C ASP A 136 7.56 -2.31 9.29
N LEU A 137 6.70 -2.82 8.40
CA LEU A 137 6.74 -2.45 6.98
C LEU A 137 5.76 -1.35 6.59
N CYS A 138 4.62 -1.22 7.26
CA CYS A 138 3.58 -0.23 6.94
C CYS A 138 2.65 0.04 8.14
N ALA A 139 1.97 1.19 8.13
CA ALA A 139 1.13 1.65 9.24
C ALA A 139 -0.02 0.71 9.61
N SER A 140 -0.62 0.04 8.62
CA SER A 140 -1.77 -0.87 8.85
C SER A 140 -1.36 -2.30 9.22
N SER A 141 -0.07 -2.62 9.15
CA SER A 141 0.44 -3.99 9.31
C SER A 141 -0.27 -5.00 8.41
N GLY A 142 -0.81 -4.59 7.25
CA GLY A 142 -1.67 -5.46 6.48
C GLY A 142 -1.83 -5.10 5.01
N ILE A 143 -2.75 -5.85 4.40
CA ILE A 143 -2.97 -5.90 2.96
C ILE A 143 -4.41 -5.54 2.65
N LEU A 144 -4.63 -4.80 1.55
CA LEU A 144 -5.95 -4.41 1.07
C LEU A 144 -6.97 -5.57 1.15
N ASN A 145 -8.08 -5.33 1.85
CA ASN A 145 -9.21 -6.24 1.92
C ASN A 145 -10.50 -5.51 1.50
N ALA A 146 -10.88 -5.70 0.24
CA ALA A 146 -12.04 -5.01 -0.33
C ALA A 146 -13.35 -5.37 0.39
N ALA A 147 -13.54 -6.63 0.76
CA ALA A 147 -14.77 -7.09 1.41
C ALA A 147 -14.96 -6.44 2.80
N LYS A 148 -13.92 -6.47 3.64
CA LYS A 148 -13.96 -5.84 4.96
C LYS A 148 -14.12 -4.31 4.86
N ALA A 149 -13.45 -3.67 3.91
CA ALA A 149 -13.56 -2.22 3.70
C ALA A 149 -14.99 -1.81 3.26
N VAL A 150 -15.62 -2.58 2.37
CA VAL A 150 -17.02 -2.35 1.95
C VAL A 150 -18.00 -2.62 3.09
N GLU A 151 -17.79 -3.68 3.88
CA GLU A 151 -18.60 -3.97 5.06
C GLU A 151 -18.53 -2.82 6.07
N ALA A 152 -17.33 -2.30 6.36
CA ALA A 152 -17.13 -1.16 7.24
C ALA A 152 -17.79 0.12 6.70
N ALA A 153 -17.66 0.39 5.41
CA ALA A 153 -18.31 1.53 4.76
C ALA A 153 -19.84 1.48 4.91
N SER A 154 -20.44 0.29 4.77
CA SER A 154 -21.89 0.10 4.93
C SER A 154 -22.40 0.43 6.35
N LYS A 155 -21.55 0.28 7.37
CA LYS A 155 -21.87 0.60 8.76
C LYS A 155 -21.81 2.11 9.03
N LEU A 156 -20.96 2.84 8.31
CA LEU A 156 -20.83 4.30 8.41
C LEU A 156 -21.87 5.07 7.58
N SER A 157 -22.48 4.42 6.60
CA SER A 157 -23.47 5.03 5.71
C SER A 157 -24.92 4.95 6.22
N LYS A 158 -25.15 4.25 7.33
CA LYS A 158 -26.44 4.19 8.03
C LYS A 158 -26.64 5.46 8.87
#